data_AF-A0A1X0MXW6-F1
#
_entry.id   AF-A0A1X0MXW6-F1
#
_cell.length_a   1.000
_cell.length_b   1.000
_cell.length_c   1.000
_cell.angle_alpha   90.00
_cell.angle_beta   90.00
_cell.angle_gamma   90.00
#
_symmetry.space_group_name_H-M   'P 1'
#
loop_
_entity.id
_entity.type
_entity.pdbx_description
1 polymer ?
#
loop_
_entity_poly.entity_id
_entity_poly.type
_entity_poly.pdbx_seq_one_letter_code
_entity_poly.pdbx_strand_id
1 'polypeptide(L)'
;PDVTLDLLPMIAKRRAAGETILMLGQVHADLPYMPGDSELEEVAFDLLLDEDERSTLFSTPNMPVGYQDHLIGLHASTLVRDGGTLQIGIGSMGDALTGALLARQADNATWRALLAELNMSNWQTLIDREGGMQPFANGLYGCSEMFVNGLLVLADAGIVRRKVYADAELQRLANMGTLDENAYPDGVVVHGGFFLGPTSFYERLRELPAERLAQFNMTAISYINELYGNEELKRLQRRDARFINSAFTVTLMGAAVADQLEDGRVLSGVGGQYNFVAQAHALEDARSILMLRSWRESAGETSSNIVWEYGHATIPRHLRDIVVTEYGIADLRGQTDATVIERLLNISDSRFQPGLIEQAQKAGKLPKHFSLDPRFTQNTPERLQDIASRHPSLFTEYPLGCDFTPQERDLLRALNWLKSKLKLTEILELGKATLDAPEPDAYPEHLQRMQLDQPQGLREELYQRLLLAGLQNSAV
;
A
#
# COMPACT_ATOMS: atom_id res chain seq x y z
N PRO A 1 9.81 12.24 -4.47
CA PRO A 1 10.97 11.46 -3.99
C PRO A 1 12.07 12.42 -3.57
N ASP A 2 12.79 12.10 -2.50
CA ASP A 2 14.03 12.80 -2.17
C ASP A 2 15.12 12.36 -3.16
N VAL A 3 15.78 13.33 -3.79
CA VAL A 3 16.84 13.12 -4.79
C VAL A 3 18.14 13.81 -4.38
N THR A 4 18.22 14.31 -3.14
CA THR A 4 19.33 15.13 -2.66
C THR A 4 20.66 14.41 -2.82
N LEU A 5 20.74 13.16 -2.35
CA LEU A 5 21.97 12.34 -2.43
C LEU A 5 22.41 12.08 -3.88
N ASP A 6 21.46 11.91 -4.80
CA ASP A 6 21.75 11.76 -6.23
C ASP A 6 22.24 13.06 -6.89
N LEU A 7 21.76 14.20 -6.40
CA LEU A 7 22.13 15.52 -6.91
C LEU A 7 23.49 16.00 -6.39
N LEU A 8 23.92 15.61 -5.19
CA LEU A 8 25.17 16.10 -4.58
C LEU A 8 26.41 15.96 -5.50
N PRO A 9 26.69 14.78 -6.11
CA PRO A 9 27.81 14.65 -7.05
C PRO A 9 27.67 15.52 -8.29
N MET A 10 26.44 15.71 -8.78
CA MET A 10 26.15 16.56 -9.95
C MET A 10 26.37 18.04 -9.64
N ILE A 11 25.96 18.49 -8.44
CA ILE A 11 26.17 19.85 -7.95
C ILE A 11 27.66 20.13 -7.80
N ALA A 12 28.42 19.21 -7.17
CA ALA A 12 29.86 19.33 -7.03
C ALA A 12 30.56 19.47 -8.39
N LYS A 13 30.17 18.65 -9.38
CA LYS A 13 30.70 18.73 -10.74
C LYS A 13 30.41 20.07 -11.43
N ARG A 14 29.20 20.61 -11.28
CA ARG A 14 28.81 21.90 -11.89
C ARG A 14 29.49 23.09 -11.20
N ARG A 15 29.63 23.05 -9.87
CA ARG A 15 30.43 24.03 -9.11
C ARG A 15 31.88 24.03 -9.58
N ALA A 16 32.48 22.85 -9.76
CA ALA A 16 33.84 22.73 -10.30
C ALA A 16 33.98 23.26 -11.75
N ALA A 17 32.88 23.26 -12.52
CA ALA A 17 32.83 23.86 -13.86
C ALA A 17 32.60 25.40 -13.84
N GLY A 18 32.55 26.02 -12.65
CA GLY A 18 32.40 27.47 -12.47
C GLY A 18 30.95 27.94 -12.34
N GLU A 19 29.97 27.04 -12.24
CA GLU A 19 28.58 27.41 -11.99
C GLU A 19 28.34 27.73 -10.50
N THR A 20 27.65 28.83 -10.22
CA THR A 20 27.18 29.14 -8.87
C THR A 20 25.87 28.43 -8.61
N ILE A 21 25.90 27.36 -7.81
CA ILE A 21 24.72 26.66 -7.30
C ILE A 21 24.77 26.75 -5.78
N LEU A 22 23.71 27.21 -5.13
CA LEU A 22 23.62 27.30 -3.68
C LEU A 22 22.82 26.11 -3.11
N MET A 23 23.31 25.56 -2.01
CA MET A 23 22.68 24.56 -1.16
C MET A 23 22.19 25.26 0.10
N LEU A 24 20.88 25.27 0.30
CA LEU A 24 20.25 25.86 1.48
C LEU A 24 19.62 24.75 2.31
N GLY A 25 19.90 24.75 3.60
CA GLY A 25 19.23 23.87 4.57
C GLY A 25 18.30 24.67 5.47
N GLN A 26 17.21 24.06 5.91
CA GLN A 26 16.40 24.58 7.01
C GLN A 26 16.26 23.50 8.07
N VAL A 27 16.70 23.80 9.29
CA VAL A 27 16.57 22.91 10.43
C VAL A 27 15.08 22.87 10.82
N HIS A 28 14.54 21.68 11.05
CA HIS A 28 13.16 21.49 11.48
C HIS A 28 13.15 20.61 12.74
N ALA A 29 12.66 21.14 13.86
CA ALA A 29 12.81 20.49 15.17
C ALA A 29 12.08 19.15 15.27
N ASP A 30 10.98 18.98 14.52
CA ASP A 30 10.20 17.75 14.53
C ASP A 30 10.63 16.71 13.48
N LEU A 31 11.60 17.00 12.59
CA LEU A 31 12.12 15.96 11.69
C LEU A 31 13.01 14.98 12.48
N PRO A 32 12.85 13.66 12.31
CA PRO A 32 13.74 12.70 12.94
C PRO A 32 15.14 12.79 12.32
N TYR A 33 16.16 12.78 13.18
CA TYR A 33 17.54 12.59 12.73
C TYR A 33 17.71 11.17 12.19
N MET A 34 18.26 11.02 10.99
CA MET A 34 18.50 9.70 10.38
C MET A 34 19.99 9.52 10.09
N PRO A 35 20.69 8.63 10.82
CA PRO A 35 22.09 8.34 10.55
C PRO A 35 22.24 7.52 9.25
N GLY A 36 23.47 7.43 8.74
CA GLY A 36 23.78 6.65 7.53
C GLY A 36 23.94 7.55 6.30
N ASP A 37 23.44 7.10 5.16
CA ASP A 37 23.74 7.75 3.87
C ASP A 37 23.15 9.17 3.75
N SER A 38 22.06 9.46 4.49
CA SER A 38 21.42 10.78 4.55
C SER A 38 22.08 11.76 5.51
N GLU A 39 23.10 11.34 6.24
CA GLU A 39 23.83 12.21 7.17
C GLU A 39 24.73 13.17 6.39
N LEU A 40 24.49 14.48 6.56
CA LEU A 40 25.24 15.53 5.89
C LEU A 40 25.95 16.41 6.91
N GLU A 41 27.23 16.68 6.67
CA GLU A 41 27.97 17.69 7.44
C GLU A 41 27.44 19.10 7.15
N GLU A 42 27.55 20.01 8.13
CA GLU A 42 27.11 21.41 7.99
C GLU A 42 27.76 22.10 6.77
N VAL A 43 29.00 21.73 6.44
CA VAL A 43 29.76 22.26 5.29
C VAL A 43 29.15 21.88 3.93
N ALA A 44 28.18 20.96 3.88
CA ALA A 44 27.43 20.65 2.68
C ALA A 44 26.48 21.78 2.26
N PHE A 45 26.14 22.69 3.18
CA PHE A 45 25.22 23.81 2.96
C PHE A 45 26.00 25.13 2.87
N ASP A 46 25.65 25.99 1.91
CA ASP A 46 26.20 27.36 1.85
C ASP A 46 25.47 28.29 2.82
N LEU A 47 24.20 27.98 3.10
CA LEU A 47 23.36 28.67 4.07
C LEU A 47 22.52 27.64 4.84
N LEU A 48 22.55 27.72 6.15
CA LEU A 48 21.70 26.92 7.04
C LEU A 48 20.80 27.88 7.83
N LEU A 49 19.48 27.71 7.69
CA LEU A 49 18.49 28.42 8.48
C LEU A 49 18.23 27.61 9.75
N ASP A 50 18.86 28.05 10.84
CA ASP A 50 18.75 27.45 12.18
C ASP A 50 17.83 28.31 13.06
N GLU A 51 16.54 28.34 12.68
CA GLU A 51 15.46 28.94 13.44
C GLU A 51 14.59 27.82 14.05
N ASP A 52 13.82 28.10 15.11
CA ASP A 52 12.91 27.12 15.72
C ASP A 52 11.67 26.88 14.83
N GLU A 53 11.87 26.19 13.72
CA GLU A 53 10.84 25.79 12.76
C GLU A 53 10.14 24.50 13.25
N ARG A 54 8.82 24.62 13.41
CA ARG A 54 7.91 23.61 14.00
C ARG A 54 6.57 23.55 13.29
N SER A 55 6.51 24.01 12.04
CA SER A 55 5.30 23.86 11.24
C SER A 55 4.91 22.38 11.15
N THR A 56 3.61 22.14 11.00
CA THR A 56 3.09 20.77 10.93
C THR A 56 3.74 20.05 9.76
N LEU A 57 4.49 18.99 10.06
CA LEU A 57 5.06 18.11 9.05
C LEU A 57 3.97 17.57 8.13
N PHE A 58 4.30 17.44 6.85
CA PHE A 58 3.41 16.76 5.93
C PHE A 58 3.24 15.30 6.35
N SER A 59 2.02 14.94 6.74
CA SER A 59 1.66 13.59 7.14
C SER A 59 0.58 13.02 6.21
N THR A 60 0.66 11.71 5.98
CA THR A 60 -0.41 10.96 5.32
C THR A 60 -1.19 10.21 6.40
N PRO A 61 -2.39 10.66 6.79
CA PRO A 61 -3.16 9.97 7.82
C PRO A 61 -3.50 8.55 7.37
N ASN A 62 -3.46 7.60 8.30
CA ASN A 62 -3.92 6.24 8.04
C ASN A 62 -5.41 6.29 7.70
N MET A 63 -5.75 5.83 6.51
CA MET A 63 -7.14 5.79 6.03
C MET A 63 -7.83 4.53 6.52
N PRO A 64 -9.16 4.55 6.73
CA PRO A 64 -9.89 3.34 7.09
C PRO A 64 -9.71 2.27 6.01
N VAL A 65 -9.47 1.03 6.46
CA VAL A 65 -9.28 -0.13 5.59
C VAL A 65 -10.61 -0.88 5.45
N GLY A 66 -11.15 -0.89 4.24
CA GLY A 66 -12.38 -1.63 3.92
C GLY A 66 -12.13 -3.13 3.73
N TYR A 67 -13.21 -3.93 3.76
CA TYR A 67 -13.11 -5.39 3.63
C TYR A 67 -12.43 -5.85 2.33
N GLN A 68 -12.63 -5.15 1.21
CA GLN A 68 -11.95 -5.47 -0.06
C GLN A 68 -10.43 -5.38 0.10
N ASP A 69 -9.95 -4.29 0.70
CA ASP A 69 -8.51 -4.05 0.88
C ASP A 69 -7.92 -5.06 1.86
N HIS A 70 -8.62 -5.37 2.96
CA HIS A 70 -8.24 -6.45 3.88
C HIS A 70 -8.06 -7.79 3.16
N LEU A 71 -9.00 -8.18 2.31
CA LEU A 71 -8.92 -9.43 1.53
C LEU A 71 -7.78 -9.39 0.51
N ILE A 72 -7.57 -8.26 -0.18
CA ILE A 72 -6.43 -8.07 -1.09
C ILE A 72 -5.11 -8.23 -0.33
N GLY A 73 -4.98 -7.57 0.82
CA GLY A 73 -3.81 -7.67 1.70
C GLY A 73 -3.60 -9.10 2.22
N LEU A 74 -4.68 -9.79 2.56
CA LEU A 74 -4.65 -11.19 2.99
C LEU A 74 -4.10 -12.10 1.88
N HIS A 75 -4.63 -12.00 0.66
CA HIS A 75 -4.13 -12.75 -0.50
C HIS A 75 -2.67 -12.44 -0.79
N ALA A 76 -2.29 -11.16 -0.86
CA ALA A 76 -0.92 -10.72 -1.10
C ALA A 76 0.05 -11.19 -0.01
N SER A 77 -0.39 -11.25 1.25
CA SER A 77 0.45 -11.70 2.38
C SER A 77 0.90 -13.16 2.26
N THR A 78 0.18 -13.99 1.50
CA THR A 78 0.58 -15.39 1.21
C THR A 78 1.76 -15.47 0.23
N LEU A 79 2.00 -14.42 -0.55
CA LEU A 79 3.09 -14.35 -1.53
C LEU A 79 4.39 -13.80 -0.94
N VAL A 80 4.37 -13.30 0.31
CA VAL A 80 5.56 -12.81 1.00
C VAL A 80 6.37 -13.98 1.54
N ARG A 81 7.58 -14.17 1.03
CA ARG A 81 8.47 -15.27 1.47
C ARG A 81 9.29 -14.86 2.69
N ASP A 82 9.39 -15.77 3.66
CA ASP A 82 10.32 -15.62 4.77
C ASP A 82 11.78 -15.60 4.30
N GLY A 83 12.60 -14.75 4.92
CA GLY A 83 13.98 -14.50 4.49
C GLY A 83 14.12 -13.59 3.27
N GLY A 84 13.00 -13.13 2.69
CA GLY A 84 12.98 -12.34 1.46
C GLY A 84 13.16 -10.83 1.66
N THR A 85 12.78 -10.08 0.63
CA THR A 85 12.76 -8.62 0.62
C THR A 85 11.36 -8.09 0.36
N LEU A 86 10.98 -7.04 1.08
CA LEU A 86 9.66 -6.42 0.98
C LEU A 86 9.77 -4.96 0.53
N GLN A 87 9.02 -4.62 -0.52
CA GLN A 87 8.68 -3.26 -0.89
C GLN A 87 7.17 -3.10 -0.86
N ILE A 88 6.69 -2.07 -0.18
CA ILE A 88 5.27 -1.73 -0.09
C ILE A 88 5.08 -0.22 -0.22
N GLY A 89 3.96 0.19 -0.80
CA GLY A 89 3.54 1.60 -0.89
C GLY A 89 2.73 2.06 0.32
N ILE A 90 2.20 3.28 0.20
CA ILE A 90 1.28 3.90 1.16
C ILE A 90 -0.19 3.54 0.88
N GLY A 91 -1.07 3.91 1.81
CA GLY A 91 -2.53 3.86 1.64
C GLY A 91 -3.14 2.54 2.11
N SER A 92 -4.47 2.48 2.04
CA SER A 92 -5.25 1.42 2.69
C SER A 92 -4.88 -0.01 2.28
N MET A 93 -4.47 -0.25 1.03
CA MET A 93 -4.00 -1.58 0.61
C MET A 93 -2.64 -1.96 1.19
N GLY A 94 -1.73 -0.99 1.36
CA GLY A 94 -0.45 -1.20 2.05
C GLY A 94 -0.67 -1.49 3.53
N ASP A 95 -1.58 -0.76 4.17
CA ASP A 95 -1.98 -0.98 5.56
C ASP A 95 -2.67 -2.34 5.74
N ALA A 96 -3.53 -2.74 4.80
CA ALA A 96 -4.18 -4.04 4.79
C ALA A 96 -3.18 -5.20 4.67
N LEU A 97 -2.23 -5.11 3.74
CA LEU A 97 -1.14 -6.09 3.63
C LEU A 97 -0.34 -6.17 4.92
N THR A 98 -0.02 -5.01 5.51
CA THR A 98 0.71 -4.95 6.78
C THR A 98 -0.07 -5.63 7.90
N GLY A 99 -1.37 -5.32 8.04
CA GLY A 99 -2.27 -5.98 8.99
C GLY A 99 -2.33 -7.50 8.79
N ALA A 100 -2.41 -7.97 7.54
CA ALA A 100 -2.40 -9.39 7.23
C ALA A 100 -1.06 -10.07 7.58
N LEU A 101 0.08 -9.40 7.39
CA LEU A 101 1.40 -9.90 7.81
C LEU A 101 1.55 -9.95 9.33
N LEU A 102 1.02 -8.97 10.05
CA LEU A 102 0.94 -8.99 11.52
C LEU A 102 0.10 -10.16 12.01
N ALA A 103 -1.07 -10.38 11.43
CA ALA A 103 -1.93 -11.52 11.75
C ALA A 103 -1.24 -12.85 11.43
N ARG A 104 -0.59 -12.96 10.26
CA ARG A 104 0.20 -14.15 9.89
C ARG A 104 1.29 -14.47 10.92
N GLN A 105 1.89 -13.46 11.54
CA GLN A 105 2.92 -13.63 12.56
C GLN A 105 2.35 -13.93 13.96
N ALA A 106 1.37 -13.14 14.41
CA ALA A 106 0.89 -13.14 15.80
C ALA A 106 -0.28 -14.11 16.05
N ASP A 107 -1.16 -14.30 15.06
CA ASP A 107 -2.32 -15.18 15.12
C ASP A 107 -2.49 -15.97 13.80
N ASN A 108 -1.46 -16.78 13.52
CA ASN A 108 -1.38 -17.54 12.28
C ASN A 108 -2.57 -18.50 12.10
N ALA A 109 -3.13 -19.02 13.19
CA ALA A 109 -4.25 -19.95 13.14
C ALA A 109 -5.52 -19.29 12.59
N THR A 110 -5.90 -18.12 13.11
CA THR A 110 -7.07 -17.36 12.61
C THR A 110 -6.83 -16.88 11.18
N TRP A 111 -5.63 -16.37 10.87
CA TRP A 111 -5.26 -15.97 9.52
C TRP A 111 -5.39 -17.13 8.51
N ARG A 112 -4.93 -18.34 8.85
CA ARG A 112 -5.08 -19.54 8.00
C ARG A 112 -6.53 -20.01 7.88
N ALA A 113 -7.33 -19.89 8.95
CA ALA A 113 -8.74 -20.26 8.92
C ALA A 113 -9.51 -19.40 7.90
N LEU A 114 -9.27 -18.09 7.90
CA LEU A 114 -9.87 -17.19 6.91
C LEU A 114 -9.45 -17.54 5.47
N LEU A 115 -8.16 -17.82 5.23
CA LEU A 115 -7.69 -18.25 3.89
C LEU A 115 -8.36 -19.55 3.43
N ALA A 116 -8.63 -20.49 4.34
CA ALA A 116 -9.32 -21.72 4.00
C ALA A 116 -10.75 -21.46 3.52
N GLU A 117 -11.48 -20.55 4.17
CA GLU A 117 -12.85 -20.17 3.76
C GLU A 117 -12.89 -19.42 2.42
N LEU A 118 -11.82 -18.70 2.09
CA LEU A 118 -11.63 -18.06 0.79
C LEU A 118 -11.22 -19.04 -0.31
N ASN A 119 -11.12 -20.35 0.01
CA ASN A 119 -10.68 -21.41 -0.91
C ASN A 119 -9.28 -21.17 -1.48
N MET A 120 -8.34 -20.73 -0.63
CA MET A 120 -6.96 -20.44 -1.07
C MET A 120 -6.18 -21.65 -1.57
N SER A 121 -6.70 -22.85 -1.37
CA SER A 121 -6.21 -24.07 -2.02
C SER A 121 -6.20 -23.97 -3.55
N ASN A 122 -7.04 -23.12 -4.15
CA ASN A 122 -7.02 -22.84 -5.59
C ASN A 122 -5.67 -22.26 -6.08
N TRP A 123 -4.91 -21.63 -5.19
CA TRP A 123 -3.60 -21.02 -5.49
C TRP A 123 -2.44 -21.65 -4.72
N GLN A 124 -2.65 -22.81 -4.09
CA GLN A 124 -1.63 -23.44 -3.22
C GLN A 124 -0.30 -23.65 -3.95
N THR A 125 -0.34 -24.14 -5.19
CA THR A 125 0.89 -24.35 -5.99
C THR A 125 1.67 -23.06 -6.23
N LEU A 126 0.98 -21.93 -6.41
CA LEU A 126 1.62 -20.63 -6.55
C LEU A 126 2.20 -20.17 -5.20
N ILE A 127 1.43 -20.32 -4.12
CA ILE A 127 1.86 -19.92 -2.77
C ILE A 127 3.09 -20.70 -2.32
N ASP A 128 3.12 -22.02 -2.54
CA ASP A 128 4.27 -22.87 -2.20
C ASP A 128 5.51 -22.46 -3.02
N ARG A 129 5.29 -22.14 -4.30
CA ARG A 129 6.37 -21.73 -5.21
C ARG A 129 6.91 -20.35 -4.90
N GLU A 130 6.08 -19.39 -4.49
CA GLU A 130 6.43 -17.96 -4.45
C GLU A 130 6.37 -17.32 -3.07
N GLY A 131 5.81 -17.96 -2.06
CA GLY A 131 5.55 -17.31 -0.79
C GLY A 131 5.57 -18.28 0.38
N GLY A 132 4.52 -18.22 1.21
CA GLY A 132 4.38 -19.10 2.35
C GLY A 132 3.21 -18.71 3.27
N MET A 133 2.84 -19.66 4.13
CA MET A 133 1.74 -19.51 5.08
C MET A 133 2.16 -19.63 6.55
N GLN A 134 3.45 -19.82 6.81
CA GLN A 134 4.00 -19.91 8.17
C GLN A 134 4.45 -18.54 8.67
N PRO A 135 4.53 -18.33 10.00
CA PRO A 135 5.20 -17.17 10.59
C PRO A 135 6.63 -17.00 10.06
N PHE A 136 7.14 -15.79 10.14
CA PHE A 136 8.47 -15.43 9.66
C PHE A 136 9.54 -15.90 10.65
N ALA A 137 10.35 -16.88 10.26
CA ALA A 137 11.45 -17.42 11.06
C ALA A 137 12.72 -16.59 10.87
N ASN A 138 13.06 -16.26 9.63
CA ASN A 138 14.23 -15.45 9.30
C ASN A 138 13.90 -13.94 9.26
N GLY A 139 12.63 -13.60 9.05
CA GLY A 139 12.19 -12.21 8.89
C GLY A 139 12.46 -11.67 7.48
N LEU A 140 12.16 -10.39 7.32
CA LEU A 140 12.23 -9.67 6.04
C LEU A 140 13.25 -8.53 6.11
N TYR A 141 13.81 -8.21 4.95
CA TYR A 141 14.56 -6.97 4.69
C TYR A 141 13.63 -5.98 3.97
N GLY A 142 13.47 -4.77 4.49
CA GLY A 142 12.72 -3.70 3.84
C GLY A 142 13.58 -2.97 2.81
N CYS A 143 13.17 -2.92 1.54
CA CYS A 143 13.83 -2.13 0.52
C CYS A 143 12.76 -1.42 -0.30
N SER A 144 12.43 -0.19 0.07
CA SER A 144 11.26 0.51 -0.46
C SER A 144 11.59 1.94 -0.87
N GLU A 145 10.94 2.45 -1.92
CA GLU A 145 11.09 3.86 -2.31
C GLU A 145 10.72 4.78 -1.14
N MET A 146 9.62 4.45 -0.46
CA MET A 146 9.17 5.11 0.74
C MET A 146 9.36 4.20 1.96
N PHE A 147 10.03 4.70 3.00
CA PHE A 147 9.90 4.11 4.32
C PHE A 147 8.59 4.60 4.95
N VAL A 148 7.59 3.71 4.87
CA VAL A 148 6.22 3.95 5.33
C VAL A 148 5.99 3.38 6.73
N ASN A 149 4.96 3.88 7.41
CA ASN A 149 4.56 3.40 8.74
C ASN A 149 4.43 1.87 8.82
N GLY A 150 3.87 1.24 7.79
CA GLY A 150 3.74 -0.22 7.76
C GLY A 150 5.05 -0.97 7.94
N LEU A 151 6.15 -0.52 7.34
CA LEU A 151 7.47 -1.15 7.52
C LEU A 151 8.00 -0.97 8.94
N LEU A 152 7.72 0.17 9.59
CA LEU A 152 8.15 0.42 10.97
C LEU A 152 7.36 -0.46 11.93
N VAL A 153 6.04 -0.58 11.74
CA VAL A 153 5.18 -1.47 12.52
C VAL A 153 5.61 -2.93 12.35
N LEU A 154 5.95 -3.38 11.13
CA LEU A 154 6.48 -4.73 10.91
C LEU A 154 7.85 -4.92 11.58
N ALA A 155 8.68 -3.88 11.65
CA ALA A 155 9.97 -3.94 12.32
C ALA A 155 9.79 -4.05 13.85
N ASP A 156 8.87 -3.28 14.43
CA ASP A 156 8.51 -3.34 15.85
C ASP A 156 7.88 -4.70 16.22
N ALA A 157 7.10 -5.30 15.31
CA ALA A 157 6.58 -6.67 15.45
C ALA A 157 7.64 -7.77 15.23
N GLY A 158 8.89 -7.39 14.93
CA GLY A 158 9.99 -8.32 14.65
C GLY A 158 9.86 -9.07 13.33
N ILE A 159 8.96 -8.69 12.42
CA ILE A 159 8.83 -9.31 11.09
C ILE A 159 9.92 -8.78 10.16
N VAL A 160 10.09 -7.45 10.12
CA VAL A 160 11.18 -6.80 9.38
C VAL A 160 12.38 -6.71 10.33
N ARG A 161 13.28 -7.68 10.19
CA ARG A 161 14.45 -7.86 11.08
C ARG A 161 15.68 -8.45 10.39
N ARG A 162 15.57 -8.86 9.12
CA ARG A 162 16.69 -9.46 8.39
C ARG A 162 17.66 -8.36 8.00
N LYS A 163 18.88 -8.44 8.52
CA LYS A 163 19.95 -7.50 8.21
C LYS A 163 20.52 -7.74 6.82
N VAL A 164 20.97 -6.66 6.21
CA VAL A 164 21.81 -6.64 5.02
C VAL A 164 23.03 -5.76 5.27
N TYR A 165 24.13 -6.07 4.58
CA TYR A 165 25.44 -5.46 4.78
C TYR A 165 25.89 -4.77 3.50
N ALA A 166 26.64 -3.68 3.63
CA ALA A 166 27.13 -2.89 2.50
C ALA A 166 28.28 -3.56 1.72
N ASP A 167 28.95 -4.55 2.33
CA ASP A 167 30.01 -5.32 1.70
C ASP A 167 29.46 -6.65 1.11
N ALA A 168 29.88 -6.96 -0.11
CA ALA A 168 29.39 -8.13 -0.84
C ALA A 168 29.84 -9.46 -0.22
N GLU A 169 31.07 -9.55 0.31
CA GLU A 169 31.56 -10.77 0.96
C GLU A 169 30.81 -11.01 2.28
N LEU A 170 30.65 -9.97 3.11
CA LEU A 170 29.84 -10.04 4.33
C LEU A 170 28.40 -10.44 4.01
N GLN A 171 27.80 -9.86 2.97
CA GLN A 171 26.45 -10.22 2.55
C GLN A 171 26.36 -11.69 2.09
N ARG A 172 27.38 -12.24 1.42
CA ARG A 172 27.41 -13.67 1.07
C ARG A 172 27.49 -14.54 2.32
N LEU A 173 28.32 -14.20 3.30
CA LEU A 173 28.39 -14.91 4.58
C LEU A 173 27.04 -14.85 5.33
N ALA A 174 26.38 -13.69 5.35
CA ALA A 174 25.05 -13.52 5.93
C ALA A 174 24.01 -14.40 5.21
N ASN A 175 24.04 -14.43 3.89
CA ASN A 175 23.13 -15.25 3.08
C ASN A 175 23.34 -16.76 3.30
N MET A 176 24.55 -17.19 3.64
CA MET A 176 24.89 -18.57 4.01
C MET A 176 24.59 -18.89 5.49
N GLY A 177 24.24 -17.90 6.30
CA GLY A 177 24.01 -18.08 7.74
C GLY A 177 25.28 -18.34 8.55
N THR A 178 26.45 -17.96 8.02
CA THR A 178 27.76 -18.20 8.65
C THR A 178 28.39 -16.94 9.24
N LEU A 179 27.75 -15.78 9.09
CA LEU A 179 28.22 -14.52 9.65
C LEU A 179 27.90 -14.44 11.15
N ASP A 180 28.88 -14.07 11.97
CA ASP A 180 28.63 -13.66 13.35
C ASP A 180 28.13 -12.20 13.35
N GLU A 181 26.81 -12.02 13.41
CA GLU A 181 26.22 -10.68 13.40
C GLU A 181 26.63 -9.80 14.60
N ASN A 182 27.15 -10.38 15.69
CA ASN A 182 27.63 -9.58 16.82
C ASN A 182 28.96 -8.89 16.51
N ALA A 183 29.76 -9.45 15.59
CA ALA A 183 31.00 -8.86 15.11
C ALA A 183 30.75 -7.74 14.07
N TYR A 184 29.54 -7.70 13.49
CA TYR A 184 29.14 -6.76 12.44
C TYR A 184 27.78 -6.13 12.78
N PRO A 185 27.76 -5.14 13.70
CA PRO A 185 26.52 -4.54 14.21
C PRO A 185 25.86 -3.58 13.21
N ASP A 186 26.56 -3.19 12.15
CA ASP A 186 26.20 -2.20 11.13
C ASP A 186 25.20 -2.71 10.06
N GLY A 187 24.56 -3.84 10.32
CA GLY A 187 23.57 -4.40 9.40
C GLY A 187 22.29 -3.56 9.35
N VAL A 188 21.85 -3.24 8.14
CA VAL A 188 20.64 -2.46 7.86
C VAL A 188 19.45 -3.39 7.67
N VAL A 189 18.31 -3.02 8.24
CA VAL A 189 17.04 -3.79 8.16
C VAL A 189 16.05 -3.13 7.21
N VAL A 190 16.09 -1.81 7.05
CA VAL A 190 15.28 -1.08 6.07
C VAL A 190 16.14 -0.08 5.32
N HIS A 191 16.12 -0.15 3.99
CA HIS A 191 16.56 0.94 3.13
C HIS A 191 15.32 1.67 2.57
N GLY A 192 15.27 2.98 2.75
CA GLY A 192 14.22 3.88 2.27
C GLY A 192 14.79 5.02 1.45
N GLY A 193 14.15 5.42 0.35
CA GLY A 193 14.56 6.61 -0.41
C GLY A 193 14.13 7.92 0.25
N PHE A 194 12.95 7.91 0.87
CA PHE A 194 12.43 9.00 1.70
C PHE A 194 11.36 8.48 2.66
N PHE A 195 11.01 9.29 3.65
CA PHE A 195 10.21 8.86 4.80
C PHE A 195 8.85 9.56 4.72
N LEU A 196 7.77 8.80 4.92
CA LEU A 196 6.43 9.34 4.86
C LEU A 196 5.47 8.53 5.74
N GLY A 197 4.77 9.21 6.64
CA GLY A 197 3.83 8.56 7.53
C GLY A 197 2.94 9.53 8.32
N PRO A 198 2.12 8.99 9.24
CA PRO A 198 1.38 9.76 10.23
C PRO A 198 2.33 10.48 11.20
N THR A 199 1.79 11.38 12.03
CA THR A 199 2.61 12.11 13.03
C THR A 199 3.29 11.14 14.00
N SER A 200 2.55 10.12 14.41
CA SER A 200 3.02 9.03 15.28
C SER A 200 4.22 8.26 14.71
N PHE A 201 4.37 8.19 13.38
CA PHE A 201 5.54 7.57 12.75
C PHE A 201 6.81 8.40 12.97
N TYR A 202 6.75 9.71 12.77
CA TYR A 202 7.90 10.59 13.00
C TYR A 202 8.27 10.67 14.49
N GLU A 203 7.28 10.74 15.38
CA GLU A 203 7.46 10.65 16.83
C GLU A 203 8.18 9.37 17.22
N ARG A 204 7.70 8.23 16.73
CA ARG A 204 8.30 6.93 17.00
C ARG A 204 9.76 6.87 16.58
N LEU A 205 10.11 7.39 15.39
CA LEU A 205 11.50 7.43 14.92
C LEU A 205 12.40 8.27 15.84
N ARG A 206 11.92 9.41 16.36
CA ARG A 206 12.69 10.25 17.31
C ARG A 206 12.93 9.56 18.65
N GLU A 207 12.01 8.69 19.07
CA GLU A 207 12.10 7.97 20.35
C GLU A 207 12.98 6.69 20.28
N LEU A 208 13.36 6.25 19.08
CA LEU A 208 14.16 5.04 18.93
C LEU A 208 15.58 5.24 19.49
N PRO A 209 16.13 4.25 20.21
CA PRO A 209 17.54 4.25 20.56
C PRO A 209 18.42 4.31 19.30
N ALA A 210 19.55 5.02 19.37
CA ALA A 210 20.45 5.24 18.24
C ALA A 210 20.86 3.93 17.52
N GLU A 211 21.11 2.86 18.27
CA GLU A 211 21.46 1.54 17.70
C GLU A 211 20.34 0.94 16.85
N ARG A 212 19.08 1.16 17.22
CA ARG A 212 17.92 0.67 16.45
C ARG A 212 17.65 1.59 15.26
N LEU A 213 17.79 2.90 15.45
CA LEU A 213 17.62 3.89 14.40
C LEU A 213 18.65 3.70 13.27
N ALA A 214 19.89 3.35 13.60
CA ALA A 214 20.95 3.02 12.63
C ALA A 214 20.65 1.80 11.74
N GLN A 215 19.65 0.98 12.07
CA GLN A 215 19.20 -0.14 11.23
C GLN A 215 18.22 0.32 10.14
N PHE A 216 17.82 1.59 10.15
CA PHE A 216 16.95 2.20 9.14
C PHE A 216 17.77 3.25 8.37
N ASN A 217 18.19 2.91 7.16
CA ASN A 217 19.05 3.75 6.34
C ASN A 217 18.21 4.51 5.30
N MET A 218 18.21 5.84 5.38
CA MET A 218 17.69 6.70 4.32
C MET A 218 18.80 6.90 3.28
N THR A 219 18.57 6.48 2.05
CA THR A 219 19.60 6.45 1.00
C THR A 219 19.09 6.97 -0.34
N ALA A 220 19.98 7.07 -1.33
CA ALA A 220 19.67 7.63 -2.64
C ALA A 220 18.52 6.89 -3.35
N ILE A 221 17.65 7.62 -4.06
CA ILE A 221 16.54 7.00 -4.79
C ILE A 221 17.07 6.06 -5.87
N SER A 222 18.21 6.38 -6.49
CA SER A 222 18.89 5.51 -7.46
C SER A 222 19.37 4.19 -6.85
N TYR A 223 19.76 4.20 -5.56
CA TYR A 223 20.11 2.96 -4.87
C TYR A 223 18.90 2.03 -4.79
N ILE A 224 17.75 2.56 -4.40
CA ILE A 224 16.50 1.81 -4.21
C ILE A 224 15.86 1.38 -5.54
N ASN A 225 15.67 2.34 -6.45
CA ASN A 225 14.84 2.18 -7.65
C ASN A 225 15.61 1.54 -8.82
N GLU A 226 16.91 1.32 -8.70
CA GLU A 226 17.69 0.72 -9.77
C GLU A 226 18.50 -0.48 -9.27
N LEU A 227 18.80 -1.41 -10.18
CA LEU A 227 19.78 -2.46 -9.94
C LEU A 227 21.19 -2.03 -10.37
N TYR A 228 21.32 -1.15 -11.37
CA TYR A 228 22.62 -0.70 -11.87
C TYR A 228 23.43 0.05 -10.77
N GLY A 229 24.75 0.18 -11.00
CA GLY A 229 25.71 0.76 -10.07
C GLY A 229 26.33 -0.27 -9.12
N ASN A 230 25.52 -0.88 -8.24
CA ASN A 230 25.92 -1.86 -7.23
C ASN A 230 25.16 -3.18 -7.39
N GLU A 231 25.05 -3.65 -8.62
CA GLU A 231 24.12 -4.72 -8.99
C GLU A 231 24.40 -6.03 -8.25
N GLU A 232 25.67 -6.42 -8.11
CA GLU A 232 26.05 -7.63 -7.37
C GLU A 232 25.53 -7.58 -5.92
N LEU A 233 25.82 -6.50 -5.20
CA LEU A 233 25.38 -6.33 -3.82
C LEU A 233 23.85 -6.31 -3.73
N LYS A 234 23.19 -5.53 -4.58
CA LYS A 234 21.72 -5.42 -4.59
C LYS A 234 21.06 -6.77 -4.87
N ARG A 235 21.62 -7.61 -5.74
CA ARG A 235 21.17 -8.99 -5.99
C ARG A 235 21.34 -9.88 -4.76
N LEU A 236 22.49 -9.79 -4.08
CA LEU A 236 22.72 -10.55 -2.84
C LEU A 236 21.77 -10.13 -1.71
N GLN A 237 21.42 -8.85 -1.62
CA GLN A 237 20.53 -8.32 -0.59
C GLN A 237 19.05 -8.61 -0.89
N ARG A 238 18.62 -8.43 -2.14
CA ARG A 238 17.21 -8.46 -2.58
C ARG A 238 16.71 -9.85 -2.99
N ARG A 239 16.98 -10.86 -2.16
CA ARG A 239 16.48 -12.24 -2.36
C ARG A 239 14.97 -12.32 -2.15
N ASP A 240 14.32 -13.16 -2.93
CA ASP A 240 12.88 -13.42 -2.90
C ASP A 240 12.05 -12.13 -2.80
N ALA A 241 12.45 -11.11 -3.56
CA ALA A 241 11.87 -9.78 -3.43
C ALA A 241 10.39 -9.77 -3.86
N ARG A 242 9.53 -9.17 -3.04
CA ARG A 242 8.13 -8.90 -3.37
C ARG A 242 7.94 -7.41 -3.49
N PHE A 243 7.80 -6.96 -4.73
CA PHE A 243 7.57 -5.57 -5.06
C PHE A 243 6.08 -5.33 -5.24
N ILE A 244 5.44 -4.81 -4.18
CA ILE A 244 3.99 -4.76 -4.08
C ILE A 244 3.53 -3.31 -4.28
N ASN A 245 2.78 -3.10 -5.36
CA ASN A 245 2.27 -1.79 -5.75
C ASN A 245 0.77 -1.86 -6.04
N SER A 246 0.08 -0.73 -5.96
CA SER A 246 -1.32 -0.63 -6.34
C SER A 246 -1.49 -0.20 -7.79
N ALA A 247 -2.57 -0.67 -8.41
CA ALA A 247 -3.10 -0.15 -9.66
C ALA A 247 -4.59 0.11 -9.45
N PHE A 248 -5.18 1.02 -10.22
CA PHE A 248 -6.64 1.21 -10.15
C PHE A 248 -7.37 0.47 -11.29
N THR A 249 -6.66 0.10 -12.37
CA THR A 249 -7.22 -0.66 -13.49
C THR A 249 -6.21 -1.67 -14.03
N VAL A 250 -6.68 -2.85 -14.44
CA VAL A 250 -5.92 -3.84 -15.21
C VAL A 250 -6.75 -4.26 -16.44
N THR A 251 -6.14 -4.30 -17.61
CA THR A 251 -6.78 -4.84 -18.81
C THR A 251 -6.72 -6.35 -18.82
N LEU A 252 -7.65 -7.03 -19.50
CA LEU A 252 -7.64 -8.49 -19.69
C LEU A 252 -6.39 -8.99 -20.44
N MET A 253 -5.67 -8.09 -21.12
CA MET A 253 -4.38 -8.39 -21.74
C MET A 253 -3.20 -8.34 -20.74
N GLY A 254 -3.44 -7.84 -19.53
CA GLY A 254 -2.46 -7.75 -18.44
C GLY A 254 -1.68 -6.43 -18.39
N ALA A 255 -2.12 -5.38 -19.07
CA ALA A 255 -1.56 -4.03 -18.86
C ALA A 255 -2.21 -3.40 -17.62
N ALA A 256 -1.45 -2.66 -16.81
CA ALA A 256 -1.96 -2.01 -15.61
C ALA A 256 -1.85 -0.49 -15.69
N VAL A 257 -2.76 0.18 -14.99
CA VAL A 257 -2.89 1.64 -14.95
C VAL A 257 -2.97 2.11 -13.52
N ALA A 258 -2.11 3.06 -13.17
CA ALA A 258 -1.94 3.57 -11.81
C ALA A 258 -1.86 5.10 -11.73
N ASP A 259 -1.61 5.81 -12.85
CA ASP A 259 -1.31 7.24 -12.85
C ASP A 259 -2.31 8.13 -13.60
N GLN A 260 -3.01 7.65 -14.62
CA GLN A 260 -3.80 8.50 -15.53
C GLN A 260 -5.17 7.94 -15.91
N LEU A 261 -6.22 8.77 -15.81
CA LEU A 261 -7.57 8.46 -16.30
C LEU A 261 -7.65 8.49 -17.83
N GLU A 262 -8.63 7.80 -18.43
CA GLU A 262 -8.80 7.75 -19.90
C GLU A 262 -8.88 9.12 -20.58
N ASP A 263 -9.50 10.10 -19.92
CA ASP A 263 -9.60 11.48 -20.41
C ASP A 263 -8.30 12.29 -20.30
N GLY A 264 -7.21 11.66 -19.87
CA GLY A 264 -5.88 12.25 -19.78
C GLY A 264 -5.60 12.95 -18.45
N ARG A 265 -6.55 13.00 -17.51
CA ARG A 265 -6.29 13.55 -16.18
C ARG A 265 -5.30 12.67 -15.41
N VAL A 266 -4.21 13.28 -14.96
CA VAL A 266 -3.21 12.65 -14.11
C VAL A 266 -3.72 12.63 -12.67
N LEU A 267 -3.81 11.44 -12.08
CA LEU A 267 -4.19 11.22 -10.68
C LEU A 267 -2.98 11.27 -9.75
N SER A 268 -1.86 10.71 -10.21
CA SER A 268 -0.62 10.60 -9.46
C SER A 268 0.56 10.52 -10.44
N GLY A 269 1.78 10.80 -9.96
CA GLY A 269 2.98 10.45 -10.72
C GLY A 269 3.24 8.95 -10.67
N VAL A 270 3.84 8.39 -11.73
CA VAL A 270 4.22 6.96 -11.80
C VAL A 270 5.20 6.56 -10.67
N GLY A 271 6.07 7.49 -10.25
CA GLY A 271 7.11 7.23 -9.26
C GLY A 271 8.03 6.07 -9.69
N GLY A 272 8.59 5.33 -8.73
CA GLY A 272 9.38 4.13 -8.96
C GLY A 272 8.58 2.85 -9.20
N GLN A 273 7.25 2.91 -9.42
CA GLN A 273 6.47 1.70 -9.67
C GLN A 273 7.04 0.90 -10.85
N TYR A 274 7.27 1.56 -11.98
CA TYR A 274 7.88 0.94 -13.16
C TYR A 274 9.27 0.36 -12.83
N ASN A 275 10.07 1.08 -12.04
CA ASN A 275 11.39 0.65 -11.62
C ASN A 275 11.33 -0.69 -10.88
N PHE A 276 10.46 -0.83 -9.87
CA PHE A 276 10.34 -2.08 -9.14
C PHE A 276 9.79 -3.23 -10.00
N VAL A 277 8.88 -2.94 -10.94
CA VAL A 277 8.45 -3.94 -11.94
C VAL A 277 9.65 -4.42 -12.77
N ALA A 278 10.45 -3.51 -13.30
CA ALA A 278 11.63 -3.86 -14.09
C ALA A 278 12.64 -4.69 -13.26
N GLN A 279 12.86 -4.32 -11.99
CA GLN A 279 13.71 -5.08 -11.08
C GLN A 279 13.16 -6.49 -10.82
N ALA A 280 11.85 -6.66 -10.65
CA ALA A 280 11.22 -7.97 -10.47
C ALA A 280 11.49 -8.93 -11.64
N HIS A 281 11.60 -8.39 -12.86
CA HIS A 281 11.92 -9.20 -14.04
C HIS A 281 13.42 -9.49 -14.17
N ALA A 282 14.28 -8.66 -13.58
CA ALA A 282 15.74 -8.79 -13.63
C ALA A 282 16.33 -9.65 -12.50
N LEU A 283 15.68 -9.70 -11.34
CA LEU A 283 16.02 -10.59 -10.22
C LEU A 283 15.37 -11.97 -10.43
N GLU A 284 16.13 -13.04 -10.16
CA GLU A 284 15.72 -14.42 -10.50
C GLU A 284 14.50 -14.91 -9.70
N ASP A 285 14.44 -14.53 -8.43
CA ASP A 285 13.47 -14.98 -7.43
C ASP A 285 12.47 -13.89 -7.02
N ALA A 286 12.51 -12.74 -7.68
CA ALA A 286 11.64 -11.62 -7.39
C ALA A 286 10.33 -11.67 -8.16
N ARG A 287 9.27 -11.12 -7.57
CA ARG A 287 7.96 -10.97 -8.18
C ARG A 287 7.44 -9.54 -8.02
N SER A 288 6.85 -9.03 -9.09
CA SER A 288 6.02 -7.83 -9.08
C SER A 288 4.58 -8.25 -8.81
N ILE A 289 3.98 -7.62 -7.81
CA ILE A 289 2.61 -7.89 -7.38
C ILE A 289 1.83 -6.58 -7.48
N LEU A 290 0.81 -6.57 -8.34
CA LEU A 290 -0.10 -5.44 -8.50
C LEU A 290 -1.43 -5.73 -7.79
N MET A 291 -1.74 -4.91 -6.80
CA MET A 291 -2.97 -4.97 -6.03
C MET A 291 -4.01 -4.01 -6.60
N LEU A 292 -5.25 -4.46 -6.76
CA LEU A 292 -6.38 -3.60 -7.11
C LEU A 292 -7.70 -4.19 -6.58
N ARG A 293 -8.68 -3.34 -6.31
CA ARG A 293 -10.07 -3.80 -6.14
C ARG A 293 -10.57 -4.26 -7.50
N SER A 294 -11.21 -5.43 -7.60
CA SER A 294 -11.75 -5.92 -8.88
C SER A 294 -12.87 -5.01 -9.41
N TRP A 295 -13.56 -4.30 -8.54
CA TRP A 295 -14.66 -3.42 -8.91
C TRP A 295 -14.69 -2.19 -7.98
N ARG A 296 -15.45 -1.18 -8.40
CA ARG A 296 -15.71 0.02 -7.61
C ARG A 296 -17.13 0.52 -7.83
N GLU A 297 -17.65 1.25 -6.87
CA GLU A 297 -18.83 2.09 -7.06
C GLU A 297 -18.40 3.56 -7.09
N SER A 298 -18.89 4.31 -8.08
CA SER A 298 -18.72 5.76 -8.14
C SER A 298 -20.00 6.40 -8.66
N ALA A 299 -20.49 7.45 -7.99
CA ALA A 299 -21.73 8.14 -8.35
C ALA A 299 -22.97 7.21 -8.50
N GLY A 300 -22.99 6.07 -7.78
CA GLY A 300 -24.07 5.07 -7.86
C GLY A 300 -23.94 4.09 -9.01
N GLU A 301 -22.88 4.19 -9.81
CA GLU A 301 -22.56 3.24 -10.86
C GLU A 301 -21.50 2.25 -10.38
N THR A 302 -21.84 0.96 -10.45
CA THR A 302 -20.87 -0.11 -10.20
C THR A 302 -20.13 -0.41 -11.51
N SER A 303 -18.81 -0.38 -11.47
CA SER A 303 -17.93 -0.65 -12.61
C SER A 303 -16.81 -1.63 -12.24
N SER A 304 -16.34 -2.38 -13.24
CA SER A 304 -15.17 -3.24 -13.10
C SER A 304 -13.88 -2.43 -13.23
N ASN A 305 -12.89 -2.77 -12.41
CA ASN A 305 -11.51 -2.30 -12.61
C ASN A 305 -10.66 -3.32 -13.40
N ILE A 306 -11.20 -4.51 -13.65
CA ILE A 306 -10.68 -5.43 -14.67
C ILE A 306 -11.48 -5.19 -15.96
N VAL A 307 -10.84 -4.62 -16.96
CA VAL A 307 -11.49 -4.13 -18.19
C VAL A 307 -10.92 -4.82 -19.42
N TRP A 308 -11.62 -4.78 -20.55
CA TRP A 308 -11.05 -5.28 -21.80
C TRP A 308 -9.92 -4.39 -22.33
N GLU A 309 -10.16 -3.09 -22.37
CA GLU A 309 -9.24 -2.07 -22.87
C GLU A 309 -9.26 -0.82 -21.98
N TYR A 310 -8.20 -0.03 -22.04
CA TYR A 310 -8.07 1.25 -21.35
C TYR A 310 -7.19 2.19 -22.16
N GLY A 311 -7.48 3.50 -22.14
CA GLY A 311 -6.78 4.50 -22.94
C GLY A 311 -5.29 4.70 -22.65
N HIS A 312 -4.82 4.29 -21.47
CA HIS A 312 -3.43 4.49 -20.99
C HIS A 312 -2.86 3.23 -20.37
N ALA A 313 -1.54 3.19 -20.18
CA ALA A 313 -0.85 2.11 -19.49
C ALA A 313 0.38 2.63 -18.75
N THR A 314 0.44 2.35 -17.44
CA THR A 314 1.62 2.58 -16.60
C THR A 314 2.59 1.42 -16.72
N ILE A 315 2.06 0.20 -16.57
CA ILE A 315 2.82 -1.04 -16.72
C ILE A 315 2.35 -1.76 -17.99
N PRO A 316 3.18 -1.82 -19.04
CA PRO A 316 2.80 -2.47 -20.29
C PRO A 316 2.66 -3.98 -20.07
N ARG A 317 1.76 -4.60 -20.84
CA ARG A 317 1.44 -6.05 -20.73
C ARG A 317 2.65 -7.00 -20.81
N HIS A 318 3.76 -6.55 -21.41
CA HIS A 318 5.00 -7.34 -21.51
C HIS A 318 5.70 -7.53 -20.17
N LEU A 319 5.42 -6.64 -19.20
CA LEU A 319 5.95 -6.70 -17.84
C LEU A 319 4.93 -7.26 -16.84
N ARG A 320 3.81 -7.83 -17.31
CA ARG A 320 2.81 -8.46 -16.44
C ARG A 320 3.43 -9.55 -15.58
N ASP A 321 3.06 -9.57 -14.31
CA ASP A 321 3.55 -10.54 -13.35
C ASP A 321 2.40 -11.08 -12.49
N ILE A 322 2.25 -10.68 -11.23
CA ILE A 322 1.12 -11.10 -10.40
C ILE A 322 0.10 -9.97 -10.26
N VAL A 323 -1.18 -10.29 -10.36
CA VAL A 323 -2.29 -9.40 -10.02
C VAL A 323 -3.10 -9.99 -8.88
N VAL A 324 -3.47 -9.17 -7.89
CA VAL A 324 -4.24 -9.58 -6.71
C VAL A 324 -5.47 -8.70 -6.56
N THR A 325 -6.64 -9.33 -6.43
CA THR A 325 -7.90 -8.67 -6.06
C THR A 325 -8.45 -9.30 -4.78
N GLU A 326 -9.56 -8.79 -4.27
CA GLU A 326 -10.28 -9.35 -3.12
C GLU A 326 -10.75 -10.79 -3.36
N TYR A 327 -10.80 -11.24 -4.62
CA TYR A 327 -11.24 -12.58 -5.01
C TYR A 327 -10.11 -13.59 -5.17
N GLY A 328 -8.84 -13.16 -5.22
CA GLY A 328 -7.70 -14.07 -5.28
C GLY A 328 -6.51 -13.56 -6.09
N ILE A 329 -5.74 -14.48 -6.66
CA ILE A 329 -4.43 -14.21 -7.26
C ILE A 329 -4.37 -14.66 -8.73
N ALA A 330 -3.87 -13.81 -9.63
CA ALA A 330 -3.61 -14.14 -11.02
C ALA A 330 -2.10 -14.10 -11.31
N ASP A 331 -1.51 -15.26 -11.57
CA ASP A 331 -0.12 -15.40 -12.02
C ASP A 331 -0.05 -15.24 -13.55
N LEU A 332 0.57 -14.18 -14.08
CA LEU A 332 0.49 -13.83 -15.51
C LEU A 332 1.84 -13.93 -16.25
N ARG A 333 2.95 -14.02 -15.51
CA ARG A 333 4.30 -14.03 -16.09
C ARG A 333 4.49 -15.23 -17.01
N GLY A 334 5.00 -14.97 -18.21
CA GLY A 334 5.28 -16.00 -19.21
C GLY A 334 4.07 -16.75 -19.79
N GLN A 335 2.84 -16.35 -19.46
CA GLN A 335 1.63 -17.02 -19.93
C GLN A 335 1.19 -16.54 -21.32
N THR A 336 0.36 -17.34 -22.00
CA THR A 336 -0.30 -16.92 -23.25
C THR A 336 -1.42 -15.90 -22.96
N ASP A 337 -1.84 -15.13 -23.97
CA ASP A 337 -2.95 -14.18 -23.80
C ASP A 337 -4.23 -14.86 -23.31
N ALA A 338 -4.58 -16.04 -23.86
CA ALA A 338 -5.78 -16.77 -23.44
C ALA A 338 -5.71 -17.17 -21.96
N THR A 339 -4.57 -17.68 -21.50
CA THR A 339 -4.34 -18.05 -20.09
C THR A 339 -4.36 -16.82 -19.18
N VAL A 340 -3.82 -15.69 -19.62
CA VAL A 340 -3.88 -14.43 -18.84
C VAL A 340 -5.31 -13.94 -18.69
N ILE A 341 -6.08 -13.93 -19.77
CA ILE A 341 -7.49 -13.53 -19.74
C ILE A 341 -8.26 -14.43 -18.77
N GLU A 342 -8.10 -15.75 -18.88
CA GLU A 342 -8.74 -16.72 -17.98
C GLU A 342 -8.37 -16.47 -16.51
N ARG A 343 -7.07 -16.26 -16.20
CA ARG A 343 -6.63 -16.01 -14.82
C ARG A 343 -7.14 -14.68 -14.26
N LEU A 344 -7.25 -13.64 -15.08
CA LEU A 344 -7.85 -12.36 -14.68
C LEU A 344 -9.37 -12.49 -14.47
N LEU A 345 -10.07 -13.27 -15.31
CA LEU A 345 -11.48 -13.59 -15.11
C LEU A 345 -11.73 -14.33 -13.79
N ASN A 346 -10.85 -15.27 -13.41
CA ASN A 346 -10.94 -16.02 -12.16
C ASN A 346 -10.92 -15.13 -10.90
N ILE A 347 -10.36 -13.92 -11.00
CA ILE A 347 -10.27 -12.94 -9.91
C ILE A 347 -11.10 -11.68 -10.18
N SER A 348 -11.96 -11.72 -11.19
CA SER A 348 -12.92 -10.66 -11.49
C SER A 348 -14.23 -10.87 -10.72
N ASP A 349 -14.89 -9.77 -10.35
CA ASP A 349 -16.25 -9.79 -9.81
C ASP A 349 -17.22 -10.45 -10.81
N SER A 350 -18.02 -11.41 -10.30
CA SER A 350 -18.93 -12.24 -11.10
C SER A 350 -19.94 -11.44 -11.93
N ARG A 351 -20.29 -10.23 -11.50
CA ARG A 351 -21.24 -9.36 -12.23
C ARG A 351 -20.70 -8.94 -13.59
N PHE A 352 -19.37 -8.88 -13.77
CA PHE A 352 -18.73 -8.41 -14.99
C PHE A 352 -18.11 -9.53 -15.83
N GLN A 353 -17.90 -10.72 -15.26
CA GLN A 353 -17.31 -11.88 -15.96
C GLN A 353 -17.99 -12.21 -17.32
N PRO A 354 -19.34 -12.26 -17.45
CA PRO A 354 -19.96 -12.62 -18.72
C PRO A 354 -19.63 -11.65 -19.87
N GLY A 355 -19.69 -10.34 -19.61
CA GLY A 355 -19.39 -9.31 -20.62
C GLY A 355 -17.91 -9.31 -21.01
N LEU A 356 -17.02 -9.52 -20.04
CA LEU A 356 -15.58 -9.67 -20.27
C LEU A 356 -15.25 -10.91 -21.13
N ILE A 357 -15.92 -12.05 -20.87
CA ILE A 357 -15.79 -13.26 -21.68
C ILE A 357 -16.27 -13.00 -23.11
N GLU A 358 -17.42 -12.36 -23.29
CA GLU A 358 -17.97 -12.03 -24.62
C GLU A 358 -17.00 -11.17 -25.43
N GLN A 359 -16.44 -10.12 -24.81
CA GLN A 359 -15.44 -9.26 -25.43
C GLN A 359 -14.21 -10.06 -25.90
N ALA A 360 -13.67 -10.92 -25.04
CA ALA A 360 -12.52 -11.76 -25.36
C ALA A 360 -12.81 -12.80 -26.45
N GLN A 361 -13.99 -13.40 -26.48
CA GLN A 361 -14.42 -14.33 -27.52
C GLN A 361 -14.62 -13.62 -28.86
N LYS A 362 -15.25 -12.44 -28.86
CA LYS A 362 -15.45 -11.60 -30.06
C LYS A 362 -14.11 -11.18 -30.67
N ALA A 363 -13.11 -10.89 -29.84
CA ALA A 363 -11.75 -10.59 -30.26
C ALA A 363 -10.92 -11.83 -30.68
N GLY A 364 -11.47 -13.03 -30.59
CA GLY A 364 -10.78 -14.28 -30.91
C GLY A 364 -9.66 -14.64 -29.93
N LYS A 365 -9.64 -14.04 -28.73
CA LYS A 365 -8.66 -14.33 -27.68
C LYS A 365 -9.05 -15.49 -26.77
N LEU A 366 -10.35 -15.81 -26.71
CA LEU A 366 -10.87 -17.03 -26.10
C LEU A 366 -11.69 -17.84 -27.11
N PRO A 367 -11.73 -19.18 -26.99
CA PRO A 367 -12.63 -20.02 -27.78
C PRO A 367 -14.09 -19.65 -27.56
N LYS A 368 -14.93 -19.77 -28.60
CA LYS A 368 -16.39 -19.51 -28.51
C LYS A 368 -17.12 -20.38 -27.48
N HIS A 369 -16.57 -21.55 -27.17
CA HIS A 369 -17.12 -22.49 -26.19
C HIS A 369 -16.45 -22.35 -24.81
N PHE A 370 -15.57 -21.37 -24.62
CA PHE A 370 -14.95 -21.12 -23.32
C PHE A 370 -16.03 -20.83 -22.28
N SER A 371 -15.91 -21.48 -21.14
CA SER A 371 -16.70 -21.23 -19.94
C SER A 371 -15.75 -21.17 -18.75
N LEU A 372 -15.96 -20.21 -17.86
CA LEU A 372 -15.16 -20.09 -16.64
C LEU A 372 -15.40 -21.33 -15.74
N ASP A 373 -14.35 -21.76 -15.03
CA ASP A 373 -14.48 -22.82 -14.04
C ASP A 373 -15.50 -22.41 -12.95
N PRO A 374 -16.50 -23.25 -12.63
CA PRO A 374 -17.55 -22.93 -11.64
C PRO A 374 -17.04 -22.47 -10.27
N ARG A 375 -15.80 -22.84 -9.89
CA ARG A 375 -15.18 -22.39 -8.64
C ARG A 375 -14.98 -20.88 -8.58
N PHE A 376 -14.89 -20.20 -9.72
CA PHE A 376 -14.67 -18.75 -9.81
C PHE A 376 -15.92 -17.96 -10.22
N THR A 377 -17.09 -18.60 -10.34
CA THR A 377 -18.32 -17.92 -10.74
C THR A 377 -19.11 -17.32 -9.56
N GLN A 378 -18.59 -17.42 -8.33
CA GLN A 378 -19.17 -16.84 -7.11
C GLN A 378 -18.24 -15.81 -6.45
N ASN A 379 -17.63 -14.96 -7.28
CA ASN A 379 -16.87 -13.80 -6.86
C ASN A 379 -17.83 -12.63 -6.64
N THR A 380 -18.57 -12.66 -5.53
CA THR A 380 -19.55 -11.61 -5.21
C THR A 380 -19.19 -10.86 -3.92
N PRO A 381 -19.50 -9.55 -3.83
CA PRO A 381 -19.31 -8.77 -2.60
C PRO A 381 -20.00 -9.40 -1.38
N GLU A 382 -21.22 -9.92 -1.56
CA GLU A 382 -22.05 -10.45 -0.47
C GLU A 382 -21.39 -11.68 0.18
N ARG A 383 -20.80 -12.56 -0.64
CA ARG A 383 -20.06 -13.73 -0.15
C ARG A 383 -18.85 -13.29 0.68
N LEU A 384 -18.09 -12.31 0.19
CA LEU A 384 -16.90 -11.82 0.89
C LEU A 384 -17.25 -11.10 2.19
N GLN A 385 -18.35 -10.35 2.21
CA GLN A 385 -18.87 -9.69 3.41
C GLN A 385 -19.36 -10.70 4.45
N ASP A 386 -20.07 -11.75 4.04
CA ASP A 386 -20.44 -12.85 4.96
C ASP A 386 -19.21 -13.48 5.60
N ILE A 387 -18.19 -13.82 4.79
CA ILE A 387 -16.92 -14.35 5.29
C ILE A 387 -16.26 -13.36 6.26
N ALA A 388 -16.15 -12.08 5.90
CA ALA A 388 -15.53 -11.07 6.74
C ALA A 388 -16.25 -10.90 8.09
N SER A 389 -17.59 -10.97 8.10
CA SER A 389 -18.40 -10.85 9.32
C SER A 389 -18.13 -11.96 10.36
N ARG A 390 -17.62 -13.12 9.90
CA ARG A 390 -17.27 -14.26 10.75
C ARG A 390 -15.86 -14.18 11.32
N HIS A 391 -15.04 -13.22 10.87
CA HIS A 391 -13.65 -13.01 11.29
C HIS A 391 -13.36 -11.55 11.71
N PRO A 392 -14.18 -10.88 12.54
CA PRO A 392 -14.10 -9.44 12.77
C PRO A 392 -12.74 -8.96 13.31
N SER A 393 -11.99 -9.82 14.00
CA SER A 393 -10.64 -9.50 14.51
C SER A 393 -9.60 -9.26 13.40
N LEU A 394 -9.82 -9.78 12.19
CA LEU A 394 -8.93 -9.60 11.04
C LEU A 394 -9.33 -8.43 10.14
N PHE A 395 -10.47 -7.78 10.41
CA PHE A 395 -11.02 -6.69 9.59
C PHE A 395 -11.13 -5.40 10.40
N THR A 396 -10.05 -5.04 11.10
CA THR A 396 -10.00 -3.81 11.89
C THR A 396 -9.96 -2.57 10.99
N GLU A 397 -10.66 -1.50 11.35
CA GLU A 397 -10.76 -0.30 10.52
C GLU A 397 -9.39 0.38 10.33
N TYR A 398 -8.54 0.35 11.35
CA TYR A 398 -7.20 0.94 11.34
C TYR A 398 -6.16 -0.08 11.86
N PRO A 399 -5.70 -1.02 11.01
CA PRO A 399 -4.82 -2.11 11.47
C PRO A 399 -3.46 -1.62 11.99
N LEU A 400 -3.04 -0.41 11.61
CA LEU A 400 -1.79 0.22 12.04
C LEU A 400 -2.01 1.38 13.03
N GLY A 401 -3.19 1.48 13.63
CA GLY A 401 -3.61 2.64 14.42
C GLY A 401 -4.00 3.84 13.55
N CYS A 402 -4.42 4.93 14.18
CA CYS A 402 -4.78 6.18 13.51
C CYS A 402 -4.53 7.37 14.43
N ASP A 403 -4.21 8.52 13.83
CA ASP A 403 -4.03 9.79 14.56
C ASP A 403 -5.39 10.45 14.93
N PHE A 404 -6.50 9.94 14.39
CA PHE A 404 -7.85 10.46 14.68
C PHE A 404 -8.33 10.09 16.09
N THR A 405 -8.94 11.05 16.78
CA THR A 405 -9.65 10.77 18.04
C THR A 405 -10.88 9.87 17.79
N PRO A 406 -11.44 9.20 18.83
CA PRO A 406 -12.70 8.46 18.69
C PRO A 406 -13.81 9.27 18.02
N GLN A 407 -13.96 10.53 18.39
CA GLN A 407 -14.95 11.45 17.86
C GLN A 407 -14.68 11.80 16.38
N GLU A 408 -13.41 12.02 16.01
CA GLU A 408 -13.04 12.27 14.61
C GLU A 408 -13.29 11.06 13.71
N ARG A 409 -13.09 9.84 14.21
CA ARG A 409 -13.43 8.61 13.49
C ARG A 409 -14.94 8.52 13.23
N ASP A 410 -15.75 8.77 14.25
CA ASP A 410 -17.22 8.80 14.11
C ASP A 410 -17.66 9.86 13.11
N LEU A 411 -17.07 11.07 13.18
CA LEU A 411 -17.34 12.15 12.24
C LEU A 411 -16.96 11.76 10.81
N LEU A 412 -15.81 11.13 10.59
CA LEU A 412 -15.40 10.66 9.26
C LEU A 412 -16.39 9.63 8.70
N ARG A 413 -16.87 8.69 9.54
CA ARG A 413 -17.92 7.73 9.15
C ARG A 413 -19.22 8.43 8.77
N ALA A 414 -19.67 9.37 9.59
CA ALA A 414 -20.87 10.16 9.35
C ALA A 414 -20.79 10.98 8.05
N LEU A 415 -19.66 11.66 7.82
CA LEU A 415 -19.43 12.47 6.63
C LEU A 415 -19.37 11.62 5.36
N ASN A 416 -18.73 10.43 5.42
CA ASN A 416 -18.72 9.49 4.31
C ASN A 416 -20.11 8.92 4.01
N TRP A 417 -20.89 8.61 5.04
CA TRP A 417 -22.29 8.21 4.89
C TRP A 417 -23.12 9.32 4.23
N LEU A 418 -23.00 10.56 4.71
CA LEU A 418 -23.67 11.71 4.11
C LEU A 418 -23.29 11.89 2.65
N LYS A 419 -21.99 11.83 2.33
CA LYS A 419 -21.48 11.92 0.97
C LYS A 419 -22.08 10.84 0.06
N SER A 420 -22.30 9.63 0.58
CA SER A 420 -22.94 8.54 -0.18
C SER A 420 -24.42 8.83 -0.50
N LYS A 421 -25.13 9.51 0.41
CA LYS A 421 -26.57 9.80 0.36
C LYS A 421 -26.94 11.10 -0.34
N LEU A 422 -25.98 11.94 -0.73
CA LEU A 422 -26.21 13.18 -1.50
C LEU A 422 -26.63 12.93 -2.97
N LYS A 423 -26.96 11.70 -3.35
CA LYS A 423 -27.47 11.33 -4.69
C LYS A 423 -28.96 11.68 -4.82
N LEU A 424 -29.39 12.17 -5.99
CA LEU A 424 -30.79 12.57 -6.28
C LEU A 424 -31.84 11.51 -5.91
N THR A 425 -31.51 10.23 -6.01
CA THR A 425 -32.39 9.09 -5.68
C THR A 425 -32.53 8.82 -4.18
N GLU A 426 -31.57 9.27 -3.36
CA GLU A 426 -31.50 9.02 -1.93
C GLU A 426 -31.77 10.27 -1.07
N ILE A 427 -32.03 11.43 -1.71
CA ILE A 427 -32.40 12.68 -1.02
C ILE A 427 -33.63 12.50 -0.12
N LEU A 428 -34.58 11.64 -0.51
CA LEU A 428 -35.75 11.32 0.30
C LEU A 428 -35.38 10.55 1.58
N GLU A 429 -34.46 9.60 1.50
CA GLU A 429 -33.94 8.89 2.67
C GLU A 429 -33.14 9.82 3.57
N LEU A 430 -32.32 10.69 2.97
CA LEU A 430 -31.56 11.71 3.70
C LEU A 430 -32.49 12.67 4.44
N GLY A 431 -33.55 13.16 3.77
CA GLY A 431 -34.56 14.01 4.37
C GLY A 431 -35.28 13.33 5.54
N LYS A 432 -35.64 12.05 5.39
CA LYS A 432 -36.22 11.27 6.48
C LYS A 432 -35.23 11.10 7.65
N ALA A 433 -33.99 10.72 7.37
CA ALA A 433 -32.96 10.55 8.39
C ALA A 433 -32.69 11.86 9.15
N THR A 434 -32.79 13.03 8.50
CA THR A 434 -32.67 14.33 9.20
C THR A 434 -33.84 14.66 10.12
N LEU A 435 -35.05 14.16 9.81
CA LEU A 435 -36.22 14.31 10.68
C LEU A 435 -36.15 13.38 11.89
N ASP A 436 -35.61 12.17 11.69
CA ASP A 436 -35.39 11.16 12.74
C ASP A 436 -34.06 11.36 13.49
N ALA A 437 -33.30 12.41 13.15
CA ALA A 437 -31.99 12.68 13.72
C ALA A 437 -32.08 12.88 15.25
N PRO A 438 -31.11 12.35 16.02
CA PRO A 438 -31.09 12.48 17.47
C PRO A 438 -30.95 13.95 17.89
N GLU A 439 -31.30 14.24 19.14
CA GLU A 439 -31.12 15.57 19.70
C GLU A 439 -29.62 15.90 19.88
N PRO A 440 -29.22 17.19 19.78
CA PRO A 440 -27.80 17.60 19.84
C PRO A 440 -27.03 17.08 21.06
N ASP A 441 -27.70 16.95 22.21
CA ASP A 441 -27.13 16.46 23.45
C ASP A 441 -26.64 15.00 23.38
N ALA A 442 -27.02 14.25 22.33
CA ALA A 442 -26.53 12.89 22.09
C ALA A 442 -25.07 12.86 21.58
N TYR A 443 -24.59 13.92 20.93
CA TYR A 443 -23.25 13.99 20.32
C TYR A 443 -22.54 15.34 20.56
N PRO A 444 -22.43 15.82 21.82
CA PRO A 444 -21.97 17.18 22.11
C PRO A 444 -20.51 17.42 21.66
N GLU A 445 -19.63 16.43 21.84
CA GLU A 445 -18.21 16.53 21.48
C GLU A 445 -18.02 16.55 19.95
N HIS A 446 -18.81 15.76 19.20
CA HIS A 446 -18.77 15.73 17.73
C HIS A 446 -19.25 17.06 17.13
N LEU A 447 -20.32 17.63 17.70
CA LEU A 447 -20.85 18.92 17.29
C LEU A 447 -19.84 20.05 17.57
N GLN A 448 -19.23 20.06 18.75
CA GLN A 448 -18.19 21.04 19.10
C GLN A 448 -17.00 20.96 18.14
N ARG A 449 -16.55 19.74 17.81
CA ARG A 449 -15.44 19.53 16.87
C ARG A 449 -15.72 20.08 15.47
N MET A 450 -16.98 20.00 15.03
CA MET A 450 -17.46 20.52 13.74
C MET A 450 -17.94 21.97 13.79
N GLN A 451 -17.87 22.63 14.96
CA GLN A 451 -18.39 23.99 15.20
C GLN A 451 -19.89 24.11 14.91
N LEU A 452 -20.65 23.07 15.30
CA LEU A 452 -22.10 22.95 15.12
C LEU A 452 -22.83 22.74 16.45
N ASP A 453 -22.21 23.00 17.60
CA ASP A 453 -22.85 22.93 18.93
C ASP A 453 -23.80 24.11 19.18
N GLN A 454 -23.56 25.25 18.54
CA GLN A 454 -24.40 26.44 18.58
C GLN A 454 -24.66 27.00 17.18
N PRO A 455 -25.48 26.31 16.34
CA PRO A 455 -25.69 26.71 14.95
C PRO A 455 -26.37 28.07 14.85
N GLN A 456 -25.89 28.92 13.94
CA GLN A 456 -26.41 30.26 13.67
C GLN A 456 -27.18 30.29 12.35
N GLY A 457 -28.51 30.22 12.45
CA GLY A 457 -29.43 30.32 11.32
C GLY A 457 -29.67 29.00 10.60
N LEU A 458 -30.63 29.04 9.66
CA LEU A 458 -31.22 27.85 9.04
C LEU A 458 -30.22 26.91 8.34
N ARG A 459 -29.10 27.45 7.84
CA ARG A 459 -28.09 26.65 7.15
C ARG A 459 -27.29 25.77 8.11
N GLU A 460 -26.82 26.35 9.22
CA GLU A 460 -26.04 25.61 10.22
C GLU A 460 -26.93 24.64 11.00
N GLU A 461 -28.19 25.00 11.25
CA GLU A 461 -29.20 24.09 11.82
C GLU A 461 -29.40 22.86 10.93
N LEU A 462 -29.49 23.05 9.61
CA LEU A 462 -29.57 21.95 8.64
C LEU A 462 -28.29 21.10 8.65
N TYR A 463 -27.11 21.72 8.69
CA TYR A 463 -25.84 20.98 8.77
C TYR A 463 -25.71 20.17 10.06
N GLN A 464 -26.14 20.73 11.19
CA GLN A 464 -26.19 20.02 12.48
C GLN A 464 -27.11 18.79 12.39
N ARG A 465 -28.34 18.95 11.87
CA ARG A 465 -29.29 17.85 11.71
C ARG A 465 -28.79 16.76 10.74
N LEU A 466 -28.17 17.16 9.63
CA LEU A 466 -27.52 16.23 8.70
C LEU A 466 -26.39 15.46 9.38
N LEU A 467 -25.53 16.14 10.13
CA LEU A 467 -24.42 15.50 10.84
C LEU A 467 -24.92 14.49 11.89
N LEU A 468 -25.93 14.86 12.69
CA LEU A 468 -26.53 13.99 13.70
C LEU A 468 -27.18 12.75 13.07
N ALA A 469 -27.88 12.92 11.93
CA ALA A 469 -28.39 11.80 11.15
C ALA A 469 -27.26 10.88 10.67
N GLY A 470 -26.17 11.46 10.16
CA GLY A 470 -24.99 10.71 9.73
C GLY A 470 -24.35 9.92 10.87
N LEU A 471 -24.17 10.53 12.04
CA LEU A 471 -23.60 9.87 13.23
C LEU A 471 -24.47 8.68 13.67
N GLN A 472 -25.79 8.86 13.74
CA GLN A 472 -26.71 7.79 14.11
C GLN A 472 -26.70 6.61 13.12
N ASN A 473 -26.65 6.90 11.81
CA ASN A 473 -26.74 5.87 10.77
C ASN A 473 -25.39 5.23 10.41
N SER A 474 -24.29 5.72 10.99
CA SER A 474 -22.94 5.18 10.78
C SER A 474 -22.26 4.66 12.06
N ALA A 475 -22.99 4.67 13.19
CA ALA A 475 -22.55 4.04 14.43
C ALA A 475 -22.45 2.51 14.26
N VAL A 476 -21.35 1.93 14.76
CA VAL A 476 -21.04 0.49 14.69
C VAL A 476 -21.39 -0.21 15.99
#